data_AF-E1L072-F1
#
_entry.id   AF-E1L072-F1
#
_cell.length_a   1.000
_cell.length_b   1.000
_cell.length_c   1.000
_cell.angle_alpha   90.00
_cell.angle_beta   90.00
_cell.angle_gamma   90.00
#
_symmetry.space_group_name_H-M   'P 1'
#
loop_
_entity.id
_entity.type
_entity.pdbx_description
1 polymer ?
#
loop_
_entity_poly.entity_id
_entity_poly.type
_entity_poly.pdbx_seq_one_letter_code
_entity_poly.pdbx_strand_id
1 'polypeptide(L)'
;MNDLTKILFDYFKDNDIDPNKVANIIEDAKINVLDEMFGEEGEWVLKKLGSVESFDKEKIFHSIAQTSDSAGAKMNASDVNIIVEDVLKKMKSIKRNVYPTKEIRGYVEEALKEEGYGKVLEAYKNI
;
A
#
# COMPACT_ATOMS: atom_id res chain seq x y z
N MET A 1 -9.71 28.12 -12.88
CA MET A 1 -9.95 26.68 -12.61
C MET A 1 -9.50 25.94 -13.85
N ASN A 2 -8.63 24.92 -13.75
CA ASN A 2 -8.26 24.12 -14.93
C ASN A 2 -9.42 23.20 -15.34
N ASP A 3 -9.39 22.69 -16.57
CA ASP A 3 -10.51 21.92 -17.14
C ASP A 3 -10.86 20.70 -16.28
N LEU A 4 -9.86 19.98 -15.76
CA LEU A 4 -10.08 18.83 -14.88
C LEU A 4 -10.74 19.21 -13.55
N THR A 5 -10.32 20.32 -12.93
CA THR A 5 -10.88 20.79 -11.65
C THR A 5 -12.34 21.19 -11.83
N LYS A 6 -12.69 21.78 -12.98
CA LYS A 6 -14.08 22.10 -13.30
C LYS A 6 -14.92 20.83 -13.47
N ILE A 7 -14.42 19.85 -14.23
CA ILE A 7 -15.09 18.55 -14.42
C ILE A 7 -15.33 17.87 -13.07
N LEU A 8 -14.33 17.82 -12.20
CA LEU A 8 -14.46 17.23 -10.86
C LEU A 8 -15.47 18.00 -10.01
N PHE A 9 -15.41 19.33 -10.00
CA PHE A 9 -16.34 20.17 -9.23
C PHE A 9 -17.79 19.95 -9.69
N ASP A 10 -18.03 20.00 -11.00
CA ASP A 10 -19.36 19.80 -11.58
C ASP A 10 -19.87 18.37 -11.27
N TYR A 11 -19.03 17.34 -11.42
CA TYR A 11 -19.38 15.96 -11.04
C TYR A 11 -19.81 15.84 -9.57
N PHE A 12 -19.01 16.35 -8.62
CA PHE A 12 -19.33 16.24 -7.19
C PHE A 12 -20.58 17.04 -6.82
N LYS A 13 -20.75 18.23 -7.43
CA LYS A 13 -21.90 19.09 -7.20
C LYS A 13 -23.19 18.48 -7.75
N ASP A 14 -23.16 18.00 -8.99
CA ASP A 14 -24.36 17.47 -9.68
C ASP A 14 -24.84 16.14 -9.07
N ASN A 15 -23.95 15.42 -8.37
CA ASN A 15 -24.27 14.18 -7.66
C ASN A 15 -24.51 14.36 -6.14
N ASP A 16 -24.62 15.60 -5.65
CA ASP A 16 -24.86 15.93 -4.24
C ASP A 16 -23.88 15.22 -3.28
N ILE A 17 -22.60 15.16 -3.66
CA ILE A 17 -21.57 14.50 -2.88
C ILE A 17 -21.15 15.41 -1.71
N ASP A 18 -21.26 14.88 -0.48
CA ASP A 18 -20.78 15.54 0.73
C ASP A 18 -19.30 15.98 0.57
N PRO A 19 -18.97 17.27 0.74
CA PRO A 19 -17.60 17.78 0.68
C PRO A 19 -16.60 17.00 1.54
N ASN A 20 -17.04 16.43 2.68
CA ASN A 20 -16.18 15.64 3.56
C ASN A 20 -15.76 14.28 2.95
N LYS A 21 -16.46 13.80 1.92
CA LYS A 21 -16.17 12.54 1.21
C LYS A 21 -15.32 12.74 -0.05
N VAL A 22 -15.28 13.96 -0.59
CA VAL A 22 -14.60 14.27 -1.86
C VAL A 22 -13.14 13.82 -1.84
N ALA A 23 -12.42 14.06 -0.74
CA ALA A 23 -11.01 13.69 -0.63
C ALA A 23 -10.78 12.17 -0.79
N ASN A 24 -11.62 11.34 -0.17
CA ASN A 24 -11.51 9.88 -0.28
C ASN A 24 -11.87 9.39 -1.68
N ILE A 25 -12.90 9.97 -2.30
CA ILE A 25 -13.31 9.59 -3.66
C ILE A 25 -12.20 9.94 -4.67
N ILE A 26 -11.55 11.10 -4.52
CA ILE A 26 -10.40 11.47 -5.38
C ILE A 26 -9.22 10.52 -5.15
N GLU A 27 -8.96 10.13 -3.91
CA GLU A 27 -7.88 9.19 -3.58
C GLU A 27 -8.12 7.82 -4.22
N ASP A 28 -9.35 7.30 -4.15
CA ASP A 28 -9.75 6.05 -4.80
C ASP A 28 -9.70 6.16 -6.33
N ALA A 29 -10.24 7.25 -6.89
CA ALA A 29 -10.22 7.49 -8.33
C ALA A 29 -8.80 7.57 -8.88
N LYS A 30 -7.88 8.19 -8.13
CA LYS A 30 -6.45 8.24 -8.48
C LYS A 30 -5.86 6.83 -8.61
N ILE A 31 -6.16 5.93 -7.69
CA ILE A 31 -5.69 4.54 -7.74
C ILE A 31 -6.30 3.82 -8.95
N ASN A 32 -7.61 3.93 -9.13
CA ASN A 32 -8.32 3.26 -10.23
C ASN A 32 -7.83 3.72 -11.61
N VAL A 33 -7.64 5.03 -11.80
CA VAL A 33 -7.12 5.58 -13.05
C VAL A 33 -5.70 5.06 -13.33
N LEU A 34 -4.83 5.03 -12.31
CA LEU A 34 -3.48 4.47 -12.48
C LEU A 34 -3.55 2.98 -12.81
N ASP A 35 -4.42 2.23 -12.14
CA ASP A 35 -4.60 0.79 -12.37
C ASP A 35 -5.00 0.49 -13.82
N GLU A 36 -5.99 1.22 -14.34
CA GLU A 36 -6.41 1.13 -15.73
C GLU A 36 -5.29 1.51 -16.72
N MET A 37 -4.45 2.49 -16.37
CA MET A 37 -3.34 2.93 -17.21
C MET A 37 -2.17 1.94 -17.26
N PHE A 38 -1.88 1.26 -16.15
CA PHE A 38 -0.82 0.24 -16.09
C PHE A 38 -1.28 -1.12 -16.62
N GLY A 39 -2.59 -1.40 -16.59
CA GLY A 39 -3.18 -2.60 -17.17
C GLY A 39 -3.02 -3.85 -16.30
N GLU A 40 -3.11 -5.01 -16.93
CA GLU A 40 -3.21 -6.31 -16.23
C GLU A 40 -1.85 -6.93 -15.86
N GLU A 41 -0.73 -6.40 -16.40
CA GLU A 41 0.60 -6.98 -16.21
C GLU A 41 1.41 -6.29 -15.10
N GLY A 42 1.92 -7.11 -14.17
CA GLY A 42 2.84 -6.72 -13.10
C GLY A 42 2.18 -6.00 -11.93
N GLU A 43 2.90 -5.89 -10.83
CA GLU A 43 2.49 -5.16 -9.64
C GLU A 43 3.25 -3.83 -9.50
N TRP A 44 2.53 -2.77 -9.13
CA TRP A 44 3.01 -1.40 -9.11
C TRP A 44 2.79 -0.77 -7.73
N VAL A 45 3.75 0.03 -7.28
CA VAL A 45 3.71 0.70 -5.97
C VAL A 45 3.56 2.20 -6.15
N LEU A 46 2.42 2.74 -5.70
CA LEU A 46 2.18 4.17 -5.65
C LEU A 46 2.83 4.77 -4.39
N LYS A 47 3.86 5.59 -4.58
CA LYS A 47 4.56 6.29 -3.50
C LYS A 47 3.73 7.47 -2.99
N LYS A 48 4.03 7.92 -1.76
CA LYS A 48 3.37 9.06 -1.11
C LYS A 48 3.37 10.34 -1.97
N LEU A 49 4.42 10.58 -2.74
CA LEU A 49 4.57 11.77 -3.59
C LEU A 49 3.99 11.59 -5.01
N GLY A 50 3.33 10.46 -5.29
CA GLY A 50 2.66 10.22 -6.56
C GLY A 50 3.50 9.52 -7.63
N SER A 51 4.80 9.29 -7.40
CA SER A 51 5.58 8.43 -8.29
C SER A 51 5.10 6.98 -8.20
N VAL A 52 5.21 6.25 -9.31
CA VAL A 52 4.89 4.82 -9.38
C VAL A 52 6.14 4.05 -9.79
N GLU A 53 6.40 2.94 -9.13
CA GLU A 53 7.52 2.03 -9.43
C GLU A 53 7.04 0.58 -9.49
N SER A 54 7.79 -0.29 -10.17
CA SER A 54 7.53 -1.72 -10.11
C SER A 54 7.70 -2.22 -8.68
N PHE A 55 6.82 -3.12 -8.27
CA PHE A 55 6.90 -3.79 -6.99
C PHE A 55 8.19 -4.62 -6.89
N ASP A 56 8.82 -4.55 -5.71
CA ASP A 56 10.04 -5.28 -5.40
C ASP A 56 9.92 -5.86 -3.98
N LYS A 57 9.80 -7.18 -3.91
CA LYS A 57 9.65 -7.90 -2.63
C LYS A 57 10.87 -7.77 -1.73
N GLU A 58 12.07 -7.57 -2.29
CA GLU A 58 13.30 -7.44 -1.51
C GLU A 58 13.26 -6.18 -0.63
N LYS A 59 12.55 -5.12 -1.06
CA LYS A 59 12.32 -3.93 -0.24
C LYS A 59 11.54 -4.25 1.05
N ILE A 60 10.54 -5.14 0.96
CA ILE A 60 9.78 -5.57 2.14
C ILE A 60 10.66 -6.43 3.03
N PHE A 61 11.36 -7.41 2.44
CA PHE A 61 12.29 -8.28 3.17
C PHE A 61 13.29 -7.46 3.98
N HIS A 62 13.99 -6.52 3.32
CA HIS A 62 14.99 -5.67 3.98
C HIS A 62 14.38 -4.77 5.05
N SER A 63 13.20 -4.22 4.79
CA SER A 63 12.49 -3.39 5.76
C SER A 63 12.18 -4.16 7.04
N ILE A 64 11.67 -5.38 6.95
CA ILE A 64 11.37 -6.23 8.10
C ILE A 64 12.66 -6.68 8.80
N ALA A 65 13.63 -7.18 8.04
CA ALA A 65 14.90 -7.67 8.59
C ALA A 65 15.62 -6.58 9.41
N GLN A 66 15.78 -5.38 8.83
CA GLN A 66 16.40 -4.24 9.49
C GLN A 66 15.65 -3.83 10.77
N THR A 67 14.33 -3.88 10.74
CA THR A 67 13.48 -3.58 11.90
C THR A 67 13.68 -4.60 13.01
N SER A 68 13.66 -5.89 12.65
CA SER A 68 13.83 -7.00 13.59
C SER A 68 15.20 -6.95 14.29
N ASP A 69 16.25 -6.61 13.54
CA ASP A 69 17.61 -6.43 14.06
C ASP A 69 17.68 -5.24 15.01
N SER A 70 17.15 -4.08 14.59
CA SER A 70 17.17 -2.84 15.38
C SER A 70 16.36 -2.96 16.68
N ALA A 71 15.30 -3.78 16.68
CA ALA A 71 14.48 -4.05 17.85
C ALA A 71 15.07 -5.11 18.82
N GLY A 72 16.19 -5.74 18.46
CA GLY A 72 16.72 -6.90 19.20
C GLY A 72 15.71 -8.05 19.25
N ALA A 73 14.96 -8.24 18.17
CA ALA A 73 13.90 -9.23 18.01
C ALA A 73 14.15 -9.99 16.69
N LYS A 74 15.36 -10.54 16.56
CA LYS A 74 15.86 -11.05 15.28
C LYS A 74 14.95 -12.10 14.69
N MET A 75 14.57 -11.86 13.44
CA MET A 75 13.95 -12.83 12.57
C MET A 75 15.02 -13.41 11.65
N ASN A 76 15.00 -14.72 11.43
CA ASN A 76 15.87 -15.31 10.42
C ASN A 76 15.28 -15.09 9.01
N ALA A 77 16.03 -15.42 7.96
CA ALA A 77 15.58 -15.21 6.58
C ALA A 77 14.29 -15.99 6.25
N SER A 78 14.11 -17.20 6.78
CA SER A 78 12.89 -17.99 6.58
C SER A 78 11.68 -17.32 7.23
N ASP A 79 11.83 -16.81 8.46
CA ASP A 79 10.78 -16.07 9.17
C ASP A 79 10.33 -14.85 8.36
N VAL A 80 11.28 -14.05 7.86
CA VAL A 80 10.96 -12.85 7.07
C VAL A 80 10.29 -13.23 5.75
N ASN A 81 10.71 -14.32 5.11
CA ASN A 81 10.10 -14.80 3.88
C ASN A 81 8.64 -15.23 4.08
N ILE A 82 8.28 -15.81 5.23
CA ILE A 82 6.87 -16.13 5.54
C ILE A 82 6.03 -14.85 5.50
N ILE A 83 6.48 -13.80 6.17
CA ILE A 83 5.78 -12.50 6.18
C ILE A 83 5.68 -11.90 4.78
N VAL A 84 6.75 -11.95 3.99
CA VAL A 84 6.74 -11.46 2.61
C VAL A 84 5.70 -12.21 1.77
N GLU A 85 5.64 -13.54 1.87
CA GLU A 85 4.68 -14.35 1.12
C GLU A 85 3.23 -14.05 1.52
N ASP A 86 2.95 -13.78 2.79
CA ASP A 86 1.60 -13.41 3.23
C ASP A 86 1.17 -12.02 2.73
N VAL A 87 2.11 -11.07 2.65
CA VAL A 87 1.87 -9.78 1.99
C VAL A 87 1.57 -9.99 0.50
N LEU A 88 2.32 -10.85 -0.19
CA LEU A 88 2.08 -11.16 -1.60
C LEU A 88 0.71 -11.82 -1.84
N LYS A 89 0.30 -12.76 -0.96
CA LYS A 89 -1.04 -13.35 -1.02
C LYS A 89 -2.12 -12.28 -0.83
N LYS A 90 -1.93 -11.37 0.13
CA LYS A 90 -2.88 -10.29 0.40
C LYS A 90 -3.03 -9.38 -0.82
N MET A 91 -1.92 -8.97 -1.43
CA MET A 91 -1.94 -8.19 -2.67
C MET A 91 -2.72 -8.93 -3.76
N LYS A 92 -2.36 -10.18 -4.07
CA LYS A 92 -3.03 -11.00 -5.11
C LYS A 92 -4.51 -11.28 -4.87
N SER A 93 -4.99 -11.15 -3.63
CA SER A 93 -6.42 -11.28 -3.32
C SER A 93 -7.25 -10.08 -3.75
N ILE A 94 -6.61 -8.94 -4.07
CA ILE A 94 -7.26 -7.70 -4.46
C ILE A 94 -7.23 -7.60 -5.98
N LYS A 95 -8.38 -7.27 -6.58
CA LYS A 95 -8.52 -7.15 -8.04
C LYS A 95 -8.00 -5.79 -8.55
N ARG A 96 -6.69 -5.56 -8.42
CA ARG A 96 -5.93 -4.42 -8.97
C ARG A 96 -4.44 -4.75 -9.00
N ASN A 97 -3.66 -3.93 -9.67
CA ASN A 97 -2.20 -4.02 -9.79
C ASN A 97 -1.46 -2.82 -9.18
N VAL A 98 -2.14 -1.70 -8.89
CA VAL A 98 -1.54 -0.51 -8.25
C VAL A 98 -1.84 -0.47 -6.75
N TYR A 99 -0.78 -0.49 -5.94
CA TYR A 99 -0.84 -0.54 -4.47
C TYR A 99 -0.13 0.65 -3.84
N PRO A 100 -0.81 1.48 -3.04
CA PRO A 100 -0.15 2.51 -2.25
C PRO A 100 0.86 1.92 -1.26
N THR A 101 2.01 2.56 -1.07
CA THR A 101 3.00 2.15 -0.05
C THR A 101 2.38 1.97 1.34
N LYS A 102 1.42 2.84 1.70
CA LYS A 102 0.74 2.79 3.00
C LYS A 102 -0.08 1.51 3.16
N GLU A 103 -0.69 1.02 2.09
CA GLU A 103 -1.45 -0.22 2.12
C GLU A 103 -0.54 -1.43 2.25
N ILE A 104 0.56 -1.48 1.49
CA ILE A 104 1.57 -2.56 1.61
C ILE A 104 2.11 -2.61 3.04
N ARG A 105 2.39 -1.46 3.65
CA ARG A 105 2.79 -1.39 5.07
C ARG A 105 1.73 -1.99 6.00
N GLY A 106 0.46 -1.69 5.76
CA GLY A 106 -0.66 -2.28 6.51
C GLY A 106 -0.71 -3.80 6.38
N TYR A 107 -0.41 -4.35 5.20
CA TYR A 107 -0.33 -5.81 4.99
C TYR A 107 0.84 -6.42 5.76
N VAL A 108 1.98 -5.74 5.84
CA VAL A 108 3.13 -6.19 6.65
C VAL A 108 2.76 -6.21 8.13
N GLU A 109 2.07 -5.17 8.62
CA GLU A 109 1.60 -5.10 10.01
C GLU A 109 0.60 -6.22 10.34
N GLU A 110 -0.31 -6.53 9.42
CA GLU A 110 -1.26 -7.66 9.51
C GLU A 110 -0.51 -8.99 9.60
N ALA A 111 0.41 -9.27 8.67
CA ALA A 111 1.18 -10.51 8.63
C ALA A 111 2.08 -10.69 9.88
N LEU A 112 2.79 -9.65 10.33
CA LEU A 112 3.59 -9.70 11.56
C LEU A 112 2.73 -10.00 12.80
N LYS A 113 1.49 -9.51 12.83
CA LYS A 113 0.56 -9.76 13.92
C LYS A 113 0.06 -11.21 13.89
N GLU A 114 -0.32 -11.72 12.73
CA GLU A 114 -0.86 -13.07 12.54
C GLU A 114 0.18 -14.15 12.87
N GLU A 115 1.43 -13.94 12.46
CA GLU A 115 2.55 -14.86 12.73
C GLU A 115 3.15 -14.68 14.14
N GLY A 116 2.60 -13.78 14.97
CA GLY A 116 2.99 -13.64 16.37
C GLY A 116 4.26 -12.83 16.63
N TYR A 117 4.77 -12.08 15.66
CA TYR A 117 5.96 -11.22 15.78
C TYR A 117 5.66 -9.86 16.43
N GLY A 118 4.93 -9.85 17.55
CA GLY A 118 4.43 -8.63 18.21
C GLY A 118 5.52 -7.60 18.54
N LYS A 119 6.72 -8.02 18.97
CA LYS A 119 7.83 -7.10 19.25
C LYS A 119 8.35 -6.41 17.98
N VAL A 120 8.41 -7.13 16.86
CA VAL A 120 8.81 -6.58 15.56
C VAL A 120 7.73 -5.66 15.02
N LEU A 121 6.45 -6.04 15.15
CA LEU A 121 5.30 -5.20 14.79
C LEU A 121 5.34 -3.84 15.48
N GLU A 122 5.56 -3.81 16.80
CA GLU A 122 5.62 -2.54 17.54
C GLU A 122 6.81 -1.68 17.10
N ALA A 123 7.96 -2.29 16.78
CA ALA A 123 9.07 -1.56 16.18
C ALA A 123 8.73 -1.04 14.78
N TYR A 124 8.06 -1.86 13.96
CA TYR A 124 7.71 -1.55 12.58
C TYR A 124 6.75 -0.37 12.46
N LYS A 125 5.78 -0.24 13.39
CA LYS A 125 4.86 0.91 13.45
C LYS A 125 5.56 2.26 13.67
N ASN A 126 6.80 2.26 14.18
CA ASN A 126 7.55 3.47 14.54
C ASN A 126 8.55 3.94 13.45
N ILE A 127 8.57 3.28 12.29
CA ILE A 127 9.42 3.62 11.13
C ILE A 127 8.74 4.68 10.26
#